data_AF-A0A6V8MSC5-F1
#
_entry.id   AF-A0A6V8MSC5-F1
#
_cell.length_a   1.000
_cell.length_b   1.000
_cell.length_c   1.000
_cell.angle_alpha   90.00
_cell.angle_beta   90.00
_cell.angle_gamma   90.00
#
_symmetry.space_group_name_H-M   'P 1'
#
loop_
_entity.id
_entity.type
_entity.pdbx_description
1 polymer ?
#
loop_
_entity_poly.entity_id
_entity_poly.type
_entity_poly.pdbx_seq_one_letter_code
_entity_poly.pdbx_strand_id
1 'polypeptide(L)' 'MLYFIKHNIIHTYPVAKGCTASYEQEQLRDTVPYEVQECPYCMKVWPGKKDD' A
#
# COMPACT_ATOMS: atom_id res chain seq x y z
N MET A 1 10.52 0.11 -1.08
CA MET A 1 9.33 0.97 -0.95
C MET A 1 8.82 0.79 0.46
N LEU A 2 8.43 1.86 1.15
CA LEU A 2 7.80 1.74 2.47
C LEU A 2 6.30 1.67 2.29
N TYR A 3 5.65 0.88 3.13
CA TYR A 3 4.22 0.65 3.12
C TYR A 3 3.64 0.93 4.49
N PHE A 4 2.38 1.32 4.54
CA PHE A 4 1.63 1.39 5.79
C PHE A 4 0.27 0.74 5.58
N ILE A 5 -0.35 0.33 6.68
CA ILE A 5 -1.62 -0.39 6.65
C ILE A 5 -2.67 0.47 7.33
N LYS A 6 -3.70 0.83 6.58
CA LYS A 6 -4.83 1.62 7.05
C LYS A 6 -6.13 0.89 6.76
N HIS A 7 -7.00 0.70 7.75
CA HIS A 7 -8.27 -0.02 7.58
C HIS A 7 -8.09 -1.41 6.93
N ASN A 8 -7.03 -2.14 7.31
CA ASN A 8 -6.66 -3.43 6.71
C ASN A 8 -6.31 -3.36 5.21
N ILE A 9 -5.97 -2.17 4.69
CA ILE A 9 -5.54 -1.95 3.30
C ILE A 9 -4.09 -1.46 3.30
N ILE A 10 -3.25 -2.02 2.43
CA ILE A 10 -1.86 -1.59 2.25
C ILE A 10 -1.77 -0.38 1.31
N HIS A 11 -1.00 0.62 1.74
CA HIS A 11 -0.73 1.85 1.02
C HIS A 11 0.78 2.07 0.88
N THR A 12 1.22 2.66 -0.23
CA THR A 12 2.62 3.06 -0.43
C THR A 12 2.90 4.37 0.31
N TYR A 13 4.12 4.51 0.81
CA TYR A 13 4.66 5.77 1.29
C TYR A 13 5.80 6.26 0.36
N PRO A 14 5.73 7.50 -0.17
CA PRO A 14 4.62 8.45 -0.06
C PRO A 14 3.36 7.97 -0.81
N VAL A 15 2.20 8.46 -0.36
CA VAL A 15 0.90 8.09 -0.93
C VAL A 15 0.79 8.58 -2.37
N ALA A 16 0.32 7.71 -3.28
CA ALA A 16 0.10 8.08 -4.68
C ALA A 16 -0.99 9.15 -4.84
N LYS A 17 -0.83 10.07 -5.80
CA LYS A 17 -1.84 11.09 -6.13
C LYS A 17 -3.17 10.42 -6.51
N GLY A 18 -4.21 10.68 -5.73
CA GLY A 18 -5.56 10.13 -5.93
C GLY A 18 -5.94 9.00 -4.96
N CYS A 19 -5.01 8.51 -4.15
CA CYS A 19 -5.29 7.57 -3.07
C CYS A 19 -5.88 8.36 -1.89
N THR A 20 -7.06 7.98 -1.40
CA THR A 20 -7.78 8.69 -0.32
C THR A 20 -7.12 8.51 1.06
N ALA A 21 -6.16 7.59 1.18
CA ALA A 21 -5.47 7.34 2.42
C ALA A 21 -4.43 8.41 2.73
N SER A 22 -4.54 9.05 3.88
CA SER A 22 -3.47 9.88 4.43
C SER A 22 -2.64 9.05 5.40
N TYR A 23 -1.32 9.22 5.33
CA TYR A 23 -0.40 8.65 6.31
C TYR A 23 -0.57 9.39 7.65
N GLU A 24 -1.13 8.73 8.65
CA GLU A 24 -1.38 9.30 9.98
C GLU A 24 -0.39 8.75 11.01
N GLN A 25 0.91 8.81 10.69
CA GLN A 25 2.00 8.26 11.50
C GLN A 25 1.86 6.75 11.77
N GLU A 26 1.22 6.05 10.84
CA GLU A 26 1.08 4.60 10.87
C GLU A 26 2.46 3.93 10.78
N GLN A 27 2.55 2.69 11.27
CA GLN A 27 3.82 1.97 11.22
C GLN A 27 4.22 1.71 9.76
N LEU A 28 5.31 2.34 9.33
CA LEU A 28 5.93 2.05 8.05
C LEU A 28 6.61 0.68 8.11
N ARG A 29 6.36 -0.12 7.09
CA ARG A 29 6.85 -1.49 6.92
C ARG A 29 7.53 -1.57 5.57
N ASP A 30 8.67 -2.23 5.51
CA ASP A 30 9.33 -2.58 4.25
C ASP A 30 8.78 -3.88 3.64
N THR A 31 8.03 -4.65 4.45
CA THR A 31 7.41 -5.93 4.09
C THR A 31 5.88 -5.87 4.13
N VAL A 32 5.24 -6.59 3.21
CA VAL A 32 3.80 -6.71 3.14
C VAL A 32 3.32 -7.94 3.92
N PRO A 33 2.40 -7.79 4.90
CA PRO A 33 1.77 -8.94 5.54
C PRO A 33 0.75 -9.64 4.63
N TYR A 34 0.57 -10.95 4.80
CA TYR A 34 -0.28 -11.78 3.94
C TYR A 34 -1.81 -11.54 4.09
N GLU A 35 -2.25 -10.74 5.07
CA GLU A 35 -3.67 -10.60 5.46
C GLU A 35 -4.25 -9.20 5.21
N VAL A 36 -3.52 -8.33 4.50
CA VAL A 36 -3.99 -6.97 4.18
C VAL A 36 -4.47 -6.88 2.73
N GLN A 37 -5.54 -6.14 2.53
CA GLN A 37 -6.10 -5.87 1.21
C GLN A 37 -5.23 -4.87 0.44
N GLU A 38 -5.15 -5.01 -0.87
CA GLU A 38 -4.34 -4.14 -1.72
C GLU A 38 -5.10 -2.85 -2.03
N CYS A 39 -4.47 -1.68 -1.84
CA CYS A 39 -5.10 -0.44 -2.29
C CYS A 39 -5.08 -0.36 -3.83
N PRO A 40 -6.22 -0.25 -4.53
CA PRO A 40 -6.26 -0.23 -5.99
C PRO A 40 -5.57 1.00 -6.61
N TYR A 41 -5.44 2.09 -5.85
CA TYR A 41 -4.77 3.31 -6.30
C TYR A 41 -3.27 3.29 -6.01
N CYS A 42 -2.90 2.87 -4.80
CA CYS A 42 -1.53 2.86 -4.34
C CYS A 42 -0.75 1.60 -4.80
N MET A 43 -1.43 0.48 -5.04
CA MET A 43 -0.84 -0.85 -5.37
C MET A 43 -1.19 -1.33 -6.78
N LYS A 44 -1.57 -0.42 -7.69
CA LYS A 44 -2.10 -0.70 -9.04
C LYS A 44 -1.26 -1.68 -9.88
N VAL A 45 0.04 -1.81 -9.57
CA VAL A 45 0.93 -2.81 -10.15
C VAL A 45 1.80 -3.32 -9.00
N TRP A 46 1.39 -4.40 -8.34
CA TRP A 46 2.24 -5.03 -7.32
C TRP A 46 3.61 -5.36 -7.96
N PRO A 47 4.75 -4.99 -7.34
CA PRO A 47 6.05 -5.39 -7.84
C PRO A 47 6.18 -6.91 -7.67
N GLY A 48 5.72 -7.68 -8.67
CA GLY A 48 5.68 -9.14 -8.63
C GLY A 48 4.53 -9.75 -9.44
N LYS A 49 3.43 -9.02 -9.67
CA LYS A 49 2.41 -9.41 -10.65
C LYS A 49 2.57 -8.55 -11.91
N LYS A 50 3.49 -8.96 -12.78
CA LYS A 50 3.30 -8.69 -14.20
C LYS A 50 2.19 -9.63 -14.65
N ASP A 51 1.06 -9.08 -15.08
CA ASP A 51 0.11 -9.77 -15.95
C ASP A 51 0.93 -10.42 -17.09
N ASP A 52 0.80 -11.74 -17.22
CA ASP A 52 1.11 -12.50 -18.44
C ASP A 52 -0.12 -12.46 -19.36
#